data_AF-A0A7S3QJF5-F1
#
_entry.id   AF-A0A7S3QJF5-F1
#
_cell.length_a   1.000
_cell.length_b   1.000
_cell.length_c   1.000
_cell.angle_alpha   90.00
_cell.angle_beta   90.00
_cell.angle_gamma   90.00
#
_symmetry.space_group_name_H-M   'P 1'
#
loop_
_entity.id
_entity.type
_entity.pdbx_description
1 polymer ?
#
loop_
_entity_poly.entity_id
_entity_poly.type
_entity_poly.pdbx_seq_one_letter_code
_entity_poly.pdbx_strand_id
1 'polypeptide(L)'
;MEGKKSQERVASNITPLSHSIVALSRAYHEYNPLFIETVHSLILLNGMDCIIGKSGVCEDKQTSEGLTTYVLPVSKCEVAGIIQYYQEKSNGTYQLVVDDGSGLLDCFGWEDPVISELFEGAKYFDDRRFKVGCFIRIRGEIRVQALKDKKSVQIDEGIICEGYTAIREVRIHSMEILHDFNAEAVHWLGCIQFRRRIGMKVSVEKGKELTKEEYGEILRVPILNGLETLHNLPQETRKRMISSSDLSLHNDSPIRHDNENRCFIKYFGRYCTCNISYKESLLYCHCLASREQLDPELSFRDTLLKRLLDLEMSNHTDSSLNFIREKCGGQKNCLLFRFRIAFQDEILKAVAKGVVSKTCDPTINLRRLYTKTFRHLRKDGILFLADEHEDVYMLLSKERVLVPSTVELKRISDVRSSPPTYLQSVPFAKIRLVRTIVENQKGKIGI
;
A
#
# COMPACT_ATOMS: atom_id res chain seq x y z
N MET A 1 -33.03 -13.43 -44.02
CA MET A 1 -31.67 -12.84 -43.91
C MET A 1 -31.60 -11.98 -42.66
N GLU A 2 -31.77 -12.62 -41.51
CA GLU A 2 -31.68 -12.01 -40.18
C GLU A 2 -30.85 -12.96 -39.32
N GLY A 3 -29.98 -12.42 -38.47
CA GLY A 3 -29.30 -13.20 -37.44
C GLY A 3 -27.79 -13.41 -37.62
N LYS A 4 -27.01 -12.33 -37.67
CA LYS A 4 -25.57 -12.32 -37.30
C LYS A 4 -25.14 -10.91 -36.86
N LYS A 5 -25.60 -10.41 -35.70
CA LYS A 5 -25.14 -9.12 -35.12
C LYS A 5 -25.12 -9.02 -33.58
N SER A 6 -25.10 -10.13 -32.83
CA SER A 6 -25.18 -10.06 -31.35
C SER A 6 -24.03 -10.72 -30.58
N GLN A 7 -22.96 -11.18 -31.22
CA GLN A 7 -21.86 -11.90 -30.53
C GLN A 7 -20.57 -11.10 -30.28
N GLU A 8 -20.55 -9.78 -30.47
CA GLU A 8 -19.31 -8.98 -30.38
C GLU A 8 -19.33 -7.84 -29.33
N ARG A 9 -20.20 -7.91 -28.32
CA ARG A 9 -20.26 -6.88 -27.24
C ARG A 9 -19.88 -7.37 -25.84
N VAL A 10 -19.36 -8.58 -25.69
CA VAL A 10 -18.85 -9.07 -24.38
C VAL A 10 -17.40 -8.62 -24.12
N ALA A 11 -16.73 -7.97 -25.08
CA ALA A 11 -15.32 -7.59 -24.98
C ALA A 11 -15.00 -6.25 -24.27
N SER A 12 -15.89 -5.61 -23.50
CA SER A 12 -15.71 -4.16 -23.19
C SER A 12 -15.92 -3.70 -21.73
N ASN A 13 -15.39 -4.42 -20.73
CA ASN A 13 -15.28 -3.87 -19.36
C ASN A 13 -13.85 -3.51 -18.93
N ILE A 14 -12.88 -3.58 -19.86
CA ILE A 14 -11.51 -3.13 -19.57
C ILE A 14 -11.46 -1.61 -19.73
N THR A 15 -11.46 -0.91 -18.61
CA THR A 15 -11.27 0.54 -18.59
C THR A 15 -9.80 0.86 -18.30
N PRO A 16 -9.31 2.08 -18.63
CA PRO A 16 -8.01 2.56 -18.19
C PRO A 16 -7.79 2.47 -16.67
N LEU A 17 -8.88 2.42 -15.90
CA LEU A 17 -8.91 2.36 -14.44
C LEU A 17 -9.08 0.94 -13.88
N SER A 18 -9.15 -0.10 -14.72
CA SER A 18 -9.16 -1.47 -14.22
C SER A 18 -7.83 -1.76 -13.50
N HIS A 19 -7.86 -2.35 -12.31
CA HIS A 19 -6.65 -2.57 -11.49
C HIS A 19 -5.53 -3.32 -12.24
N SER A 20 -5.87 -4.30 -13.08
CA SER A 20 -4.92 -5.02 -13.93
C SER A 20 -4.24 -4.13 -14.98
N ILE A 21 -4.95 -3.11 -15.46
CA ILE A 21 -4.46 -2.12 -16.41
C ILE A 21 -3.58 -1.10 -15.70
N VAL A 22 -4.04 -0.55 -14.58
CA VAL A 22 -3.27 0.41 -13.77
C VAL A 22 -1.92 -0.18 -13.36
N ALA A 23 -1.88 -1.48 -13.03
CA ALA A 23 -0.64 -2.18 -12.69
C ALA A 23 0.40 -2.20 -13.83
N LEU A 24 -0.02 -2.01 -15.08
CA LEU A 24 0.87 -1.87 -16.24
C LEU A 24 1.37 -0.44 -16.43
N SER A 25 0.75 0.56 -15.80
CA SER A 25 1.18 1.95 -15.93
C SER A 25 2.47 2.18 -15.15
N ARG A 26 3.54 2.52 -15.85
CA ARG A 26 4.84 2.86 -15.25
C ARG A 26 4.73 4.06 -14.31
N ALA A 27 3.99 5.10 -14.72
CA ALA A 27 3.75 6.29 -13.92
C ALA A 27 3.05 5.99 -12.58
N TYR A 28 2.24 4.93 -12.51
CA TYR A 28 1.62 4.55 -11.24
C TYR A 28 2.66 4.09 -10.20
N HIS A 29 3.75 3.45 -10.61
CA HIS A 29 4.72 2.81 -9.69
C HIS A 29 5.96 3.66 -9.39
N GLU A 30 6.27 4.62 -10.25
CA GLU A 30 7.47 5.48 -10.17
C GLU A 30 7.20 6.82 -9.48
N TYR A 31 8.26 7.47 -8.98
CA TYR A 31 8.18 8.84 -8.48
C TYR A 31 8.22 9.80 -9.65
N ASN A 32 7.05 10.27 -10.10
CA ASN A 32 6.94 11.19 -11.21
C ASN A 32 7.32 12.61 -10.77
N PRO A 33 8.17 13.33 -11.50
CA PRO A 33 8.45 14.73 -11.20
C PRO A 33 7.19 15.57 -11.48
N LEU A 34 6.59 16.13 -10.45
CA LEU A 34 5.35 16.90 -10.56
C LEU A 34 5.52 18.27 -9.89
N PHE A 35 4.93 19.29 -10.51
CA PHE A 35 4.64 20.54 -9.82
C PHE A 35 3.59 20.29 -8.72
N ILE A 36 3.68 21.02 -7.62
CA ILE A 36 2.70 20.97 -6.53
C ILE A 36 1.30 21.31 -7.04
N GLU A 37 1.16 22.31 -7.90
CA GLU A 37 -0.10 22.62 -8.58
C GLU A 37 -0.68 21.40 -9.30
N THR A 38 0.18 20.61 -9.95
CA THR A 38 -0.25 19.39 -10.66
C THR A 38 -0.80 18.36 -9.68
N VAL A 39 -0.16 18.17 -8.52
CA VAL A 39 -0.65 17.27 -7.46
C VAL A 39 -2.04 17.69 -6.96
N HIS A 40 -2.26 18.99 -6.76
CA HIS A 40 -3.57 19.51 -6.37
C HIS A 40 -4.63 19.36 -7.45
N SER A 41 -4.23 19.45 -8.72
CA SER A 41 -5.15 19.33 -9.87
C SER A 41 -5.59 17.89 -10.21
N LEU A 42 -4.97 16.87 -9.59
CA LEU A 42 -5.33 15.47 -9.84
C LEU A 42 -6.81 15.22 -9.56
N ILE A 43 -7.41 14.33 -10.35
CA ILE A 43 -8.79 13.88 -10.15
C ILE A 43 -8.78 12.46 -9.58
N LEU A 44 -9.46 12.27 -8.46
CA LEU A 44 -9.65 10.96 -7.86
C LEU A 44 -10.77 10.22 -8.61
N LEU A 45 -10.42 9.20 -9.38
CA LEU A 45 -11.35 8.34 -10.12
C LEU A 45 -11.29 6.92 -9.56
N ASN A 46 -12.42 6.38 -9.09
CA ASN A 46 -12.49 5.03 -8.50
C ASN A 46 -11.42 4.77 -7.41
N GLY A 47 -11.10 5.79 -6.61
CA GLY A 47 -10.09 5.72 -5.55
C GLY A 47 -8.63 5.83 -6.02
N MET A 48 -8.38 6.21 -7.28
CA MET A 48 -7.04 6.42 -7.82
C MET A 48 -6.85 7.85 -8.29
N ASP A 49 -5.74 8.48 -7.89
CA ASP A 49 -5.37 9.80 -8.37
C ASP A 49 -4.94 9.72 -9.84
N CYS A 50 -5.55 10.54 -10.68
CA CYS A 50 -5.34 10.52 -12.11
C CYS A 50 -5.01 11.91 -12.64
N ILE A 51 -4.03 11.98 -13.55
CA ILE A 51 -3.84 13.14 -14.43
C ILE A 51 -4.80 12.98 -15.61
N ILE A 52 -5.60 14.01 -15.84
CA ILE A 52 -6.56 14.06 -16.94
C ILE A 52 -6.03 15.01 -18.01
N GLY A 53 -5.63 14.46 -19.15
CA GLY A 53 -5.20 15.20 -20.32
C GLY A 53 -6.25 15.14 -21.44
N LYS A 54 -6.18 16.08 -22.39
CA LYS A 54 -6.90 15.93 -23.67
C LYS A 54 -5.90 15.39 -24.68
N SER A 55 -6.16 14.21 -25.24
CA SER A 55 -5.35 13.66 -26.32
C SER A 55 -5.65 14.46 -27.59
N GLY A 56 -4.83 15.47 -27.85
CA GLY A 56 -4.84 16.24 -29.08
C GLY A 56 -3.71 15.76 -29.97
N VAL A 57 -4.03 14.89 -30.93
CA VAL A 57 -3.19 14.67 -32.11
C VAL A 57 -2.81 16.05 -32.68
N CYS A 58 -1.53 16.19 -33.05
CA CYS A 58 -0.88 17.37 -33.60
C CYS A 58 -1.78 18.25 -34.49
N GLU A 59 -1.56 19.56 -34.40
CA GLU A 59 -2.38 20.68 -34.90
C GLU A 59 -2.70 20.72 -36.41
N ASP A 60 -2.39 19.69 -37.21
CA ASP A 60 -2.43 19.81 -38.68
C ASP A 60 -3.71 19.31 -39.37
N LYS A 61 -4.72 18.78 -38.65
CA LYS A 61 -6.00 18.39 -39.31
C LYS A 61 -7.22 18.75 -38.46
N GLN A 62 -7.95 19.77 -38.92
CA GLN A 62 -9.24 20.27 -38.37
C GLN A 62 -10.41 19.28 -38.58
N THR A 63 -10.23 17.99 -38.30
CA THR A 63 -11.38 17.07 -38.24
C THR A 63 -11.87 17.02 -36.81
N SER A 64 -13.07 17.56 -36.58
CA SER A 64 -13.77 17.68 -35.29
C SER A 64 -14.23 16.34 -34.68
N GLU A 65 -13.57 15.23 -35.02
CA GLU A 65 -13.93 13.90 -34.54
C GLU A 65 -13.20 13.60 -33.23
N GLY A 66 -13.97 13.58 -32.13
CA GLY A 66 -13.67 12.88 -30.87
C GLY A 66 -12.38 13.27 -30.16
N LEU A 67 -12.40 14.33 -29.34
CA LEU A 67 -11.35 14.57 -28.34
C LEU A 67 -11.36 13.41 -27.32
N THR A 68 -10.43 12.47 -27.45
CA THR A 68 -10.26 11.39 -26.47
C THR A 68 -9.56 11.94 -25.23
N THR A 69 -10.11 11.66 -24.06
CA THR A 69 -9.51 12.07 -22.78
C THR A 69 -8.43 11.07 -22.41
N TYR A 70 -7.23 11.56 -22.17
CA TYR A 70 -6.12 10.76 -21.68
C TYR A 70 -6.18 10.67 -20.15
N VAL A 71 -6.18 9.45 -19.61
CA VAL A 71 -6.22 9.20 -18.16
C VAL A 71 -4.95 8.47 -17.73
N LEU A 72 -4.13 9.12 -16.91
CA LEU A 72 -2.89 8.55 -16.38
C LEU A 72 -2.97 8.39 -14.86
N PRO A 73 -3.07 7.16 -14.34
CA PRO A 73 -3.07 6.91 -12.91
C PRO A 73 -1.69 7.16 -12.31
N VAL A 74 -1.63 7.86 -11.19
CA VAL A 74 -0.41 8.25 -10.47
C VAL A 74 -0.60 8.00 -8.98
N SER A 75 0.33 7.29 -8.34
CA SER A 75 0.30 7.09 -6.88
C SER A 75 1.48 7.70 -6.13
N LYS A 76 2.57 8.03 -6.85
CA LYS A 76 3.81 8.53 -6.28
C LYS A 76 4.30 9.74 -7.07
N CYS A 77 4.95 10.64 -6.35
CA CYS A 77 5.53 11.85 -6.92
C CYS A 77 6.94 12.10 -6.37
N GLU A 78 7.71 12.82 -7.18
CA GLU A 78 8.88 13.56 -6.77
C GLU A 78 8.53 15.05 -6.86
N VAL A 79 8.71 15.78 -5.76
CA VAL A 79 8.53 17.23 -5.67
C VAL A 79 9.82 17.85 -5.12
N ALA A 80 10.19 19.04 -5.58
CA ALA A 80 11.30 19.79 -4.99
C ALA A 80 10.88 21.24 -4.75
N GLY A 81 11.21 21.76 -3.57
CA GLY A 81 10.76 23.07 -3.13
C GLY A 81 11.42 23.50 -1.83
N ILE A 82 11.11 24.72 -1.41
CA ILE A 82 11.58 25.33 -0.16
C ILE A 82 10.66 24.92 0.98
N ILE A 83 11.23 24.49 2.10
CA ILE A 83 10.47 24.26 3.34
C ILE A 83 9.96 25.60 3.87
N GLN A 84 8.65 25.79 3.89
CA GLN A 84 7.98 26.96 4.47
C GLN A 84 7.56 26.73 5.94
N TYR A 85 7.28 25.48 6.30
CA TYR A 85 6.93 25.09 7.66
C TYR A 85 7.59 23.74 7.99
N TYR A 86 8.04 23.59 9.24
CA TYR A 86 8.59 22.35 9.76
C TYR A 86 8.19 22.17 11.21
N GLN A 87 7.65 21.00 11.54
CA GLN A 87 7.31 20.61 12.89
C GLN A 87 7.64 19.14 13.12
N GLU A 88 8.55 18.91 14.06
CA GLU A 88 8.82 17.59 14.60
C GLU A 88 7.86 17.30 15.77
N LYS A 89 7.31 16.09 15.80
CA LYS A 89 6.38 15.63 16.85
C LYS A 89 7.13 14.64 17.74
N SER A 90 6.74 14.59 19.02
CA SER A 90 7.36 13.72 20.04
C SER A 90 7.30 12.22 19.74
N ASN A 91 6.45 11.80 18.81
CA ASN A 91 6.32 10.41 18.37
C ASN A 91 7.30 10.05 17.22
N GLY A 92 8.28 10.90 16.91
CA GLY A 92 9.23 10.70 15.82
C GLY A 92 8.61 10.90 14.44
N THR A 93 7.48 11.60 14.33
CA THR A 93 6.93 12.03 13.04
C THR A 93 7.24 13.48 12.79
N TYR A 94 7.38 13.86 11.53
CA TYR A 94 7.55 15.25 11.15
C TYR A 94 6.56 15.64 10.07
N GLN A 95 6.12 16.88 10.16
CA GLN A 95 5.21 17.52 9.22
C GLN A 95 5.91 18.73 8.64
N LEU A 96 5.80 18.90 7.33
CA LEU A 96 6.39 20.02 6.63
C LEU A 96 5.47 20.54 5.53
N VAL A 97 5.59 21.83 5.22
CA VAL A 97 4.92 22.45 4.07
C VAL A 97 6.00 22.89 3.10
N VAL A 98 5.90 22.43 1.85
CA VAL A 98 6.84 22.75 0.77
C VAL A 98 6.21 23.71 -0.22
N ASP A 99 7.01 24.65 -0.73
CA ASP A 99 6.67 25.57 -1.81
C ASP A 99 7.64 25.39 -2.99
N ASP A 100 7.12 25.07 -4.18
CA ASP A 100 7.89 24.96 -5.42
C ASP A 100 7.65 26.14 -6.39
N GLY A 101 6.99 27.19 -5.93
CA GLY A 101 6.55 28.35 -6.72
C GLY A 101 5.23 28.14 -7.47
N SER A 102 4.74 26.89 -7.58
CA SER A 102 3.43 26.57 -8.17
C SER A 102 2.32 26.40 -7.12
N GLY A 103 2.69 26.16 -5.86
CA GLY A 103 1.76 26.07 -4.75
C GLY A 103 2.38 25.51 -3.47
N LEU A 104 1.57 25.35 -2.43
CA LEU A 104 1.99 24.79 -1.14
C LEU A 104 1.51 23.34 -1.00
N LEU A 105 2.36 22.46 -0.49
CA LEU A 105 2.05 21.05 -0.29
C LEU A 105 2.37 20.57 1.12
N ASP A 106 1.38 19.98 1.79
CA ASP A 106 1.58 19.27 3.05
C ASP A 106 2.30 17.94 2.79
N CYS A 107 3.39 17.72 3.51
CA CYS A 107 4.13 16.46 3.49
C CYS A 107 4.31 15.92 4.91
N PHE A 108 4.22 14.60 5.03
CA PHE A 108 4.27 13.89 6.30
C PHE A 108 5.28 12.75 6.23
N GLY A 109 6.17 12.67 7.22
CA GLY A 109 7.19 11.63 7.29
C GLY A 109 7.38 11.07 8.70
N TRP A 110 8.09 9.95 8.75
CA TRP A 110 8.57 9.35 10.00
C TRP A 110 10.08 9.46 10.02
N GLU A 111 10.62 9.80 11.18
CA GLU A 111 12.05 9.66 11.44
C GLU A 111 12.36 8.16 11.38
N ASP A 112 13.18 7.77 10.41
CA ASP A 112 13.70 6.41 10.36
C ASP A 112 14.97 6.38 11.23
N PRO A 113 14.94 5.73 12.42
CA PRO A 113 16.11 5.66 13.28
C PRO A 113 17.31 4.98 12.58
N VAL A 114 17.06 4.13 11.57
CA VAL A 114 18.13 3.49 10.78
C VAL A 114 18.85 4.49 9.88
N ILE A 115 18.14 5.50 9.37
CA ILE A 115 18.75 6.55 8.56
C ILE A 115 19.61 7.46 9.45
N SER A 116 19.14 7.78 10.66
CA SER A 116 19.92 8.56 11.63
C SER A 116 21.26 7.88 11.98
N GLU A 117 21.24 6.57 12.28
CA GLU A 117 22.46 5.80 12.61
C GLU A 117 23.48 5.70 11.45
N LEU A 118 23.01 5.65 10.19
CA LEU A 118 23.90 5.62 9.02
C LEU A 118 24.65 6.94 8.79
N PHE A 119 24.13 8.06 9.32
CA PHE A 119 24.75 9.38 9.18
C PHE A 119 25.57 9.82 10.42
N GLU A 120 25.45 9.13 11.56
CA GLU A 120 26.21 9.42 12.79
C GLU A 120 27.73 9.22 12.66
N GLY A 121 28.20 8.49 11.65
CA GLY A 121 29.63 8.31 11.37
C GLY A 121 30.34 9.57 10.83
N ALA A 122 29.59 10.62 10.46
CA ALA A 122 30.15 11.83 9.89
C ALA A 122 29.98 13.03 10.85
N LYS A 123 30.98 13.19 11.74
CA LYS A 123 31.11 14.23 12.78
C LYS A 123 31.07 15.71 12.31
N TYR A 124 30.73 15.98 11.06
CA TYR A 124 30.61 17.34 10.48
C TYR A 124 29.16 17.73 10.11
N PHE A 125 28.14 17.00 10.57
CA PHE A 125 26.75 17.15 10.09
C PHE A 125 25.68 17.51 11.14
N ASP A 126 26.04 18.17 12.23
CA ASP A 126 25.04 18.66 13.20
C ASP A 126 24.10 19.76 12.60
N ASP A 127 24.50 20.38 11.49
CA ASP A 127 23.74 21.45 10.80
C ASP A 127 22.80 20.94 9.68
N ARG A 128 22.66 19.62 9.51
CA ARG A 128 21.83 18.98 8.46
C ARG A 128 20.37 18.73 8.86
N ARG A 129 19.90 19.26 9.99
CA ARG A 129 18.48 19.19 10.33
C ARG A 129 17.68 19.96 9.29
N PHE A 130 16.62 19.36 8.78
CA PHE A 130 15.68 20.03 7.89
C PHE A 130 15.13 21.26 8.61
N LYS A 131 15.29 22.43 8.00
CA LYS A 131 14.83 23.72 8.56
C LYS A 131 14.08 24.51 7.52
N VAL A 132 13.23 25.43 7.99
CA VAL A 132 12.56 26.41 7.13
C VAL A 132 13.62 27.15 6.31
N GLY A 133 13.37 27.29 5.01
CA GLY A 133 14.30 27.87 4.04
C GLY A 133 15.20 26.86 3.33
N CYS A 134 15.27 25.59 3.75
CA CYS A 134 16.00 24.56 3.00
C CYS A 134 15.29 24.23 1.70
N PHE A 135 16.05 24.15 0.60
CA PHE A 135 15.57 23.55 -0.65
C PHE A 135 15.73 22.04 -0.59
N ILE A 136 14.63 21.31 -0.74
CA ILE A 136 14.60 19.86 -0.57
C ILE A 136 13.97 19.14 -1.76
N ARG A 137 14.39 17.89 -1.98
CA ARG A 137 13.71 16.93 -2.84
C ARG A 137 12.96 15.94 -1.97
N ILE A 138 11.68 15.71 -2.27
CA ILE A 138 10.85 14.71 -1.62
C ILE A 138 10.41 13.69 -2.66
N ARG A 139 10.56 12.41 -2.32
CA ARG A 139 9.91 11.29 -3.00
C ARG A 139 8.92 10.65 -2.06
N GLY A 140 7.67 10.54 -2.48
CA GLY A 140 6.62 10.05 -1.61
C GLY A 140 5.39 9.54 -2.33
N GLU A 141 4.48 8.98 -1.54
CA GLU A 141 3.16 8.51 -1.96
C GLU A 141 2.13 9.62 -1.76
N ILE A 142 1.29 9.84 -2.77
CA ILE A 142 0.19 10.80 -2.71
C ILE A 142 -0.95 10.20 -1.90
N ARG A 143 -1.49 10.96 -0.94
CA ARG A 143 -2.62 10.52 -0.11
C ARG A 143 -3.71 11.57 -0.07
N VAL A 144 -4.94 11.13 -0.32
CA VAL A 144 -6.14 11.96 -0.18
C VAL A 144 -6.49 12.12 1.30
N GLN A 145 -6.58 13.37 1.74
CA GLN A 145 -7.03 13.74 3.08
C GLN A 145 -8.54 14.00 3.11
N ALA A 146 -9.04 14.76 2.14
CA ALA A 146 -10.44 15.13 2.05
C ALA A 146 -10.87 15.32 0.59
N LEU A 147 -12.11 14.92 0.27
CA LEU A 147 -12.73 15.21 -1.03
C LEU A 147 -13.24 16.66 -1.03
N LYS A 148 -13.13 17.33 -2.18
CA LYS A 148 -13.60 18.71 -2.40
C LYS A 148 -14.80 18.73 -3.34
N ASP A 149 -14.56 18.80 -4.65
CA ASP A 149 -15.58 19.01 -5.66
C ASP A 149 -15.77 17.75 -6.50
N LYS A 150 -17.02 17.34 -6.70
CA LYS A 150 -17.38 16.31 -7.66
C LYS A 150 -17.16 16.82 -9.09
N LYS A 151 -16.61 15.95 -9.95
CA LYS A 151 -16.33 16.20 -11.37
C LYS A 151 -16.88 15.04 -12.20
N SER A 152 -17.38 15.34 -13.39
CA SER A 152 -17.69 14.32 -14.40
C SER A 152 -16.57 14.31 -15.43
N VAL A 153 -15.94 13.15 -15.62
CA VAL A 153 -14.82 12.98 -16.55
C VAL A 153 -15.25 11.98 -17.62
N GLN A 154 -15.33 12.44 -18.87
CA GLN A 154 -15.50 11.54 -20.01
C GLN A 154 -14.17 10.86 -20.27
N ILE A 155 -14.08 9.54 -20.08
CA ILE A 155 -12.84 8.75 -20.25
C ILE A 155 -12.73 8.23 -21.68
N ASP A 156 -13.86 7.84 -22.28
CA ASP A 156 -13.94 7.25 -23.62
C ASP A 156 -15.27 7.63 -24.28
N GLU A 157 -15.47 7.26 -25.55
CA GLU A 157 -16.72 7.45 -26.27
C GLU A 157 -17.90 6.81 -25.51
N GLY A 158 -18.77 7.66 -24.95
CA GLY A 158 -19.93 7.24 -24.16
C GLY A 158 -19.64 6.79 -22.72
N ILE A 159 -18.37 6.79 -22.27
CA ILE A 159 -18.00 6.44 -20.90
C ILE A 159 -17.71 7.70 -20.09
N ILE A 160 -18.62 8.04 -19.19
CA ILE A 160 -18.47 9.12 -18.22
C ILE A 160 -18.28 8.52 -16.84
N CYS A 161 -17.18 8.86 -16.19
CA CYS A 161 -16.90 8.50 -14.82
C CYS A 161 -17.08 9.68 -13.88
N GLU A 162 -17.54 9.38 -12.67
CA GLU A 162 -17.57 10.32 -11.58
C GLU A 162 -16.19 10.38 -10.90
N GLY A 163 -15.69 11.58 -10.68
CA GLY A 163 -14.42 11.84 -10.01
C GLY A 163 -14.53 12.98 -9.00
N TYR A 164 -13.44 13.20 -8.26
CA TYR A 164 -13.38 14.23 -7.23
C TYR A 164 -12.05 15.00 -7.27
N THR A 165 -12.10 16.31 -7.08
CA THR A 165 -10.91 17.05 -6.60
C THR A 165 -10.71 16.75 -5.12
N ALA A 166 -9.48 16.86 -4.62
CA ALA A 166 -9.16 16.50 -3.25
C ALA A 166 -8.07 17.37 -2.63
N ILE A 167 -8.09 17.48 -1.30
CA ILE A 167 -6.94 17.91 -0.50
C ILE A 167 -6.03 16.71 -0.35
N ARG A 168 -4.74 16.90 -0.63
CA ARG A 168 -3.74 15.84 -0.62
C ARG A 168 -2.58 16.20 0.28
N GLU A 169 -1.99 15.15 0.85
CA GLU A 169 -0.67 15.18 1.47
C GLU A 169 0.27 14.25 0.69
N VAL A 170 1.57 14.45 0.85
CA VAL A 170 2.59 13.48 0.40
C VAL A 170 3.22 12.77 1.59
N ARG A 171 3.11 11.44 1.62
CA ARG A 171 3.81 10.60 2.58
C ARG A 171 5.23 10.34 2.12
N ILE A 172 6.17 10.90 2.85
CA ILE A 172 7.59 10.92 2.51
C ILE A 172 8.16 9.50 2.65
N HIS A 173 8.73 9.00 1.56
CA HIS A 173 9.54 7.78 1.55
C HIS A 173 11.03 8.11 1.64
N SER A 174 11.46 9.17 0.96
CA SER A 174 12.82 9.70 1.08
C SER A 174 12.83 11.21 0.90
N MET A 175 13.74 11.88 1.59
CA MET A 175 13.93 13.33 1.52
C MET A 175 15.43 13.66 1.50
N GLU A 176 15.81 14.64 0.69
CA GLU A 176 17.19 15.05 0.46
C GLU A 176 17.29 16.58 0.45
N ILE A 177 18.27 17.17 1.14
CA ILE A 177 18.58 18.60 1.03
C ILE A 177 19.41 18.79 -0.25
N LEU A 178 18.96 19.70 -1.12
CA LEU A 178 19.64 20.02 -2.36
C LEU A 178 20.49 21.27 -2.15
N HIS A 179 21.80 21.14 -2.33
CA HIS A 179 22.75 22.24 -2.19
C HIS A 179 23.09 22.95 -3.51
N ASP A 180 22.76 22.32 -4.64
CA ASP A 180 22.99 22.90 -5.96
C ASP A 180 21.91 23.96 -6.27
N PHE A 181 22.35 25.17 -6.58
CA PHE A 181 21.50 26.30 -6.95
C PHE A 181 20.70 26.04 -8.24
N ASN A 182 21.18 25.14 -9.11
CA ASN A 182 20.45 24.76 -10.33
C ASN A 182 19.44 23.64 -10.11
N ALA A 183 19.40 23.01 -8.93
CA ALA A 183 18.55 21.86 -8.68
C ALA A 183 17.06 22.17 -8.88
N GLU A 184 16.64 23.42 -8.57
CA GLU A 184 15.29 23.91 -8.82
C GLU A 184 14.95 23.94 -10.31
N ALA A 185 15.80 24.59 -11.11
CA ALA A 185 15.62 24.68 -12.55
C ALA A 185 15.61 23.28 -13.20
N VAL A 186 16.49 22.38 -12.75
CA VAL A 186 16.52 20.99 -13.23
C VAL A 186 15.23 20.24 -12.88
N HIS A 187 14.71 20.43 -11.67
CA HIS A 187 13.43 19.83 -11.28
C HIS A 187 12.27 20.35 -12.12
N TRP A 188 12.17 21.67 -12.29
CA TRP A 188 11.14 22.30 -13.13
C TRP A 188 11.20 21.81 -14.58
N LEU A 189 12.40 21.71 -15.17
CA LEU A 189 12.58 21.13 -16.49
C LEU A 189 12.07 19.68 -16.54
N GLY A 190 12.33 18.88 -15.50
CA GLY A 190 11.79 17.53 -15.35
C GLY A 190 10.27 17.49 -15.33
N CYS A 191 9.62 18.38 -14.55
CA CYS A 191 8.16 18.51 -14.49
C CYS A 191 7.56 18.94 -15.84
N ILE A 192 8.18 19.89 -16.53
CA ILE A 192 7.75 20.37 -17.86
C ILE A 192 7.88 19.24 -18.89
N GLN A 193 9.00 18.53 -18.91
CA GLN A 193 9.21 17.38 -19.80
C GLN A 193 8.23 16.25 -19.51
N PHE A 194 7.91 15.99 -18.24
CA PHE A 194 6.88 15.03 -17.86
C PHE A 194 5.51 15.45 -18.40
N ARG A 195 5.07 16.69 -18.16
CA ARG A 195 3.80 17.24 -18.68
C ARG A 195 3.70 17.17 -20.20
N ARG A 196 4.78 17.48 -20.91
CA ARG A 196 4.84 17.36 -22.38
C ARG A 196 4.69 15.91 -22.85
N ARG A 197 5.38 14.95 -22.20
CA ARG A 197 5.32 13.52 -22.55
C ARG A 197 3.96 12.87 -22.34
N ILE A 198 3.11 13.44 -21.49
CA ILE A 198 1.72 13.00 -21.28
C ILE A 198 0.70 13.79 -22.10
N GLY A 199 1.16 14.66 -23.01
CA GLY A 199 0.30 15.44 -23.90
C GLY A 199 -0.43 16.61 -23.23
N MET A 200 -0.03 17.05 -22.03
CA MET A 200 -0.59 18.27 -21.45
C MET A 200 -0.01 19.51 -22.15
N LYS A 201 -0.88 20.39 -22.66
CA LYS A 201 -0.45 21.69 -23.21
C LYS A 201 0.27 22.48 -22.11
N VAL A 202 1.51 22.86 -22.39
CA VAL A 202 2.26 23.81 -21.56
C VAL A 202 2.01 25.18 -22.17
N SER A 203 1.42 26.09 -21.41
CA SER A 203 1.21 27.49 -21.81
C SER A 203 2.57 28.20 -21.85
N VAL A 204 3.35 27.99 -22.92
CA VAL A 204 4.55 28.79 -23.15
C VAL A 204 4.07 30.08 -23.80
N GLU A 205 4.15 31.19 -23.06
CA GLU A 205 3.95 32.53 -23.64
C GLU A 205 4.85 32.68 -24.88
N LYS A 206 4.38 33.39 -25.90
CA LYS A 206 4.93 33.49 -27.27
C LYS A 206 6.40 33.96 -27.33
N GLY A 207 7.33 33.14 -26.86
CA GLY A 207 8.76 33.24 -27.05
C GLY A 207 9.21 32.21 -28.08
N LYS A 208 10.08 32.64 -29.00
CA LYS A 208 10.76 31.86 -30.05
C LYS A 208 10.52 30.34 -30.02
N GLU A 209 9.85 29.82 -31.04
CA GLU A 209 9.79 28.39 -31.32
C GLU A 209 11.20 27.82 -31.43
N LEU A 210 11.58 26.97 -30.47
CA LEU A 210 12.74 26.09 -30.56
C LEU A 210 12.57 25.18 -31.79
N THR A 211 13.67 24.81 -32.46
CA THR A 211 13.61 24.05 -33.72
C THR A 211 13.15 22.60 -33.47
N LYS A 212 12.39 22.00 -34.40
CA LYS A 212 11.84 20.62 -34.32
C LYS A 212 12.91 19.55 -34.02
N GLU A 213 14.16 19.80 -34.40
CA GLU A 213 15.29 18.87 -34.21
C GLU A 213 15.82 18.90 -32.77
N GLU A 214 15.88 20.06 -32.12
CA GLU A 214 16.30 20.21 -30.71
C GLU A 214 15.24 19.64 -29.73
N TYR A 215 13.97 19.68 -30.11
CA TYR A 215 12.88 19.00 -29.40
C TYR A 215 12.96 17.47 -29.49
N GLY A 216 13.67 16.96 -30.50
CA GLY A 216 13.49 15.62 -31.02
C GLY A 216 14.07 14.51 -30.17
N GLU A 217 15.10 14.71 -29.34
CA GLU A 217 15.83 13.59 -28.70
C GLU A 217 15.44 13.33 -27.25
N ILE A 218 15.05 14.35 -26.49
CA ILE A 218 14.68 14.21 -25.06
C ILE A 218 13.19 13.82 -24.90
N LEU A 219 12.36 14.07 -25.91
CA LEU A 219 10.90 13.83 -25.88
C LEU A 219 10.44 12.50 -26.51
N ARG A 220 11.35 11.63 -26.99
CA ARG A 220 10.97 10.47 -27.83
C ARG A 220 10.17 9.38 -27.12
N VAL A 221 10.20 9.30 -25.80
CA VAL A 221 9.52 8.22 -25.07
C VAL A 221 8.25 8.77 -24.43
N PRO A 222 7.07 8.56 -25.05
CA PRO A 222 5.80 8.92 -24.44
C PRO A 222 5.62 8.13 -23.14
N ILE A 223 4.97 8.75 -22.16
CA ILE A 223 4.58 8.05 -20.93
C ILE A 223 3.25 7.38 -21.23
N LEU A 224 3.30 6.05 -21.33
CA LEU A 224 2.11 5.26 -21.65
C LEU A 224 1.29 5.00 -20.39
N ASN A 225 -0.03 5.13 -20.51
CA ASN A 225 -0.93 4.60 -19.49
C ASN A 225 -0.96 3.06 -19.57
N GLY A 226 -1.62 2.43 -18.60
CA GLY A 226 -1.68 0.98 -18.53
C GLY A 226 -2.35 0.33 -19.75
N LEU A 227 -3.33 1.01 -20.35
CA LEU A 227 -4.11 0.51 -21.47
C LEU A 227 -3.28 0.54 -22.76
N GLU A 228 -2.60 1.65 -23.02
CA GLU A 228 -1.64 1.79 -24.11
C GLU A 228 -0.50 0.78 -23.97
N THR A 229 -0.01 0.57 -22.75
CA THR A 229 0.98 -0.48 -22.46
C THR A 229 0.45 -1.87 -22.84
N LEU A 230 -0.80 -2.19 -22.48
CA LEU A 230 -1.45 -3.46 -22.87
C LEU A 230 -1.57 -3.59 -24.40
N HIS A 231 -1.88 -2.51 -25.11
CA HIS A 231 -1.95 -2.47 -26.58
C HIS A 231 -0.58 -2.64 -27.26
N ASN A 232 0.52 -2.40 -26.55
CA ASN A 232 1.88 -2.63 -27.04
C ASN A 232 2.42 -4.03 -26.70
N LEU A 233 1.75 -4.81 -25.85
CA LEU A 233 2.16 -6.19 -25.55
C LEU A 233 1.90 -7.14 -26.74
N PRO A 234 2.71 -8.21 -26.91
CA PRO A 234 2.46 -9.27 -27.88
C PRO A 234 1.04 -9.82 -27.75
N GLN A 235 0.39 -10.12 -28.87
CA GLN A 235 -1.02 -10.52 -28.91
C GLN A 235 -1.32 -11.71 -27.98
N GLU A 236 -0.42 -12.69 -27.90
CA GLU A 236 -0.57 -13.86 -27.03
C GLU A 236 -0.50 -13.50 -25.54
N THR A 237 0.35 -12.54 -25.17
CA THR A 237 0.43 -12.04 -23.79
C THR A 237 -0.83 -11.26 -23.43
N ARG A 238 -1.29 -10.40 -24.35
CA ARG A 238 -2.54 -9.64 -24.20
C ARG A 238 -3.74 -10.58 -24.02
N LYS A 239 -3.89 -11.59 -24.88
CA LYS A 239 -4.94 -12.61 -24.77
C LYS A 239 -4.90 -13.33 -23.42
N ARG A 240 -3.72 -13.75 -22.94
CA ARG A 240 -3.57 -14.36 -21.62
C ARG A 240 -3.96 -13.44 -20.48
N MET A 241 -3.60 -12.15 -20.55
CA MET A 241 -3.96 -11.17 -19.52
C MET A 241 -5.47 -10.92 -19.48
N ILE A 242 -6.09 -10.76 -20.65
CA ILE A 242 -7.54 -10.57 -20.79
C ILE A 242 -8.28 -11.83 -20.33
N SER A 243 -7.90 -13.02 -20.81
CA SER A 243 -8.55 -14.28 -20.43
C SER A 243 -8.36 -14.63 -18.95
N SER A 244 -7.22 -14.26 -18.34
CA SER A 244 -7.01 -14.39 -16.89
C SER A 244 -7.88 -13.46 -16.05
N SER A 245 -8.39 -12.38 -16.65
CA SER A 245 -9.33 -11.46 -16.01
C SER A 245 -10.76 -11.99 -16.11
N ASP A 246 -11.10 -12.63 -17.23
CA ASP A 246 -12.42 -13.25 -17.50
C ASP A 246 -12.63 -14.60 -16.77
N LEU A 247 -11.55 -15.31 -16.42
CA LEU A 247 -11.61 -16.53 -15.58
C LEU A 247 -12.15 -16.29 -14.15
N SER A 248 -12.53 -15.06 -13.80
CA SER A 248 -13.13 -14.73 -12.52
C SER A 248 -14.65 -14.87 -12.45
N LEU A 249 -15.37 -15.16 -13.55
CA LEU A 249 -16.85 -15.24 -13.48
C LEU A 249 -17.52 -16.50 -14.03
N HIS A 250 -17.12 -17.10 -15.16
CA HIS A 250 -17.84 -18.29 -15.63
C HIS A 250 -16.95 -19.29 -16.37
N ASN A 251 -16.91 -20.52 -15.83
CA ASN A 251 -16.49 -21.77 -16.44
C ASN A 251 -15.00 -21.95 -16.75
N ASP A 252 -14.33 -22.78 -15.94
CA ASP A 252 -13.88 -24.08 -16.43
C ASP A 252 -13.48 -25.05 -15.29
N SER A 253 -14.22 -26.17 -15.28
CA SER A 253 -13.86 -27.53 -14.84
C SER A 253 -13.52 -27.84 -13.37
N PRO A 254 -13.94 -29.04 -12.88
CA PRO A 254 -14.21 -29.33 -11.48
C PRO A 254 -12.97 -29.87 -10.77
N ILE A 255 -11.94 -29.05 -10.60
CA ILE A 255 -11.19 -29.17 -9.35
C ILE A 255 -12.01 -28.37 -8.36
N ARG A 256 -12.69 -29.08 -7.44
CA ARG A 256 -13.36 -28.51 -6.27
C ARG A 256 -12.33 -27.74 -5.44
N HIS A 257 -11.89 -26.59 -5.89
CA HIS A 257 -11.22 -25.63 -5.05
C HIS A 257 -12.33 -25.05 -4.18
N ASP A 258 -12.42 -25.56 -2.96
CA ASP A 258 -13.30 -25.03 -1.92
C ASP A 258 -13.19 -23.49 -1.93
N ASN A 259 -14.32 -22.79 -1.85
CA ASN A 259 -14.41 -21.32 -2.02
C ASN A 259 -13.41 -20.54 -1.14
N GLU A 260 -12.92 -21.16 -0.07
CA GLU A 260 -11.89 -20.65 0.82
C GLU A 260 -10.55 -20.40 0.10
N ASN A 261 -10.11 -21.29 -0.79
CA ASN A 261 -8.82 -21.18 -1.50
C ASN A 261 -8.72 -19.94 -2.40
N ARG A 262 -9.83 -19.52 -3.02
CA ARG A 262 -9.86 -18.28 -3.83
C ARG A 262 -9.64 -17.02 -2.99
N CYS A 263 -10.11 -17.02 -1.74
CA CYS A 263 -9.96 -15.89 -0.84
C CYS A 263 -8.51 -15.76 -0.35
N PHE A 264 -7.86 -16.89 -0.05
CA PHE A 264 -6.44 -16.93 0.33
C PHE A 264 -5.49 -16.48 -0.78
N ILE A 265 -5.77 -16.86 -2.04
CA ILE A 265 -4.98 -16.43 -3.21
C ILE A 265 -4.96 -14.90 -3.36
N LYS A 266 -6.09 -14.24 -3.11
CA LYS A 266 -6.16 -12.77 -3.18
C LYS A 266 -5.39 -12.09 -2.06
N TYR A 267 -5.29 -12.73 -0.89
CA TYR A 267 -4.67 -12.15 0.30
C TYR A 267 -3.16 -12.40 0.39
N PHE A 268 -2.70 -13.64 0.15
CA PHE A 268 -1.28 -13.99 0.17
C PHE A 268 -0.57 -13.75 -1.16
N GLY A 269 -1.33 -13.49 -2.23
CA GLY A 269 -0.84 -13.34 -3.60
C GLY A 269 -0.94 -14.64 -4.41
N ARG A 270 -1.11 -14.47 -5.73
CA ARG A 270 -1.30 -15.57 -6.70
C ARG A 270 -0.17 -16.61 -6.74
N TYR A 271 1.00 -16.27 -6.23
CA TYR A 271 2.21 -17.09 -6.31
C TYR A 271 2.75 -17.55 -4.95
N CYS A 272 1.96 -17.42 -3.87
CA CYS A 272 2.39 -17.87 -2.56
C CYS A 272 2.45 -19.41 -2.48
N THR A 273 3.63 -19.99 -2.65
CA THR A 273 3.89 -21.44 -2.57
C THR A 273 4.33 -21.91 -1.18
N CYS A 274 4.42 -21.01 -0.19
CA CYS A 274 4.85 -21.36 1.16
C CYS A 274 3.91 -22.40 1.80
N ASN A 275 4.48 -23.54 2.18
CA ASN A 275 3.82 -24.62 2.91
C ASN A 275 4.11 -24.48 4.41
N ILE A 276 3.35 -23.63 5.09
CA ILE A 276 3.60 -23.27 6.49
C ILE A 276 2.39 -23.66 7.34
N SER A 277 2.63 -24.36 8.45
CA SER A 277 1.57 -24.94 9.30
C SER A 277 0.63 -23.92 9.95
N TYR A 278 1.12 -22.71 10.24
CA TYR A 278 0.31 -21.67 10.88
C TYR A 278 -0.46 -20.78 9.88
N LYS A 279 -0.29 -21.01 8.56
CA LYS A 279 -0.77 -20.11 7.51
C LYS A 279 -2.28 -19.88 7.56
N GLU A 280 -3.04 -20.96 7.69
CA GLU A 280 -4.50 -20.92 7.74
C GLU A 280 -5.02 -20.46 9.10
N SER A 281 -4.41 -20.95 10.19
CA SER A 281 -4.81 -20.64 11.56
C SER A 281 -4.60 -19.16 11.91
N LEU A 282 -3.58 -18.52 11.36
CA LEU A 282 -3.24 -17.12 11.66
C LEU A 282 -3.51 -16.16 10.51
N LEU A 283 -3.93 -16.66 9.34
CA LEU A 283 -4.02 -15.89 8.10
C LEU A 283 -2.73 -15.11 7.83
N TYR A 284 -1.58 -15.80 7.91
CA TYR A 284 -0.25 -15.18 7.90
C TYR A 284 0.79 -16.02 7.15
N CYS A 285 1.71 -15.37 6.43
CA CYS A 285 2.69 -16.04 5.59
C CYS A 285 3.99 -15.22 5.54
N HIS A 286 5.12 -15.86 5.22
CA HIS A 286 6.40 -15.21 4.94
C HIS A 286 6.28 -14.11 3.88
N CYS A 287 5.43 -14.30 2.86
CA CYS A 287 5.19 -13.30 1.81
C CYS A 287 4.63 -11.97 2.32
N LEU A 288 4.02 -11.97 3.52
CA LEU A 288 3.43 -10.80 4.16
C LEU A 288 4.24 -10.35 5.40
N ALA A 289 5.27 -11.09 5.77
CA ALA A 289 5.98 -10.89 7.02
C ALA A 289 6.84 -9.62 6.97
N SER A 290 6.69 -8.76 7.98
CA SER A 290 7.64 -7.66 8.20
C SER A 290 9.04 -8.25 8.48
N ARG A 291 10.05 -7.97 7.65
CA ARG A 291 11.40 -8.54 7.81
C ARG A 291 12.09 -8.06 9.08
N GLU A 292 12.76 -8.95 9.78
CA GLU A 292 13.64 -8.64 10.92
C GLU A 292 15.09 -8.90 10.48
N GLN A 293 15.97 -7.91 10.63
CA GLN A 293 17.36 -8.02 10.19
C GLN A 293 18.12 -9.12 10.92
N LEU A 294 17.79 -9.34 12.20
CA LEU A 294 18.39 -10.41 12.99
C LEU A 294 17.89 -11.81 12.62
N ASP A 295 16.73 -11.95 11.96
CA ASP A 295 16.13 -13.24 11.58
C ASP A 295 15.67 -13.21 10.11
N PRO A 296 16.61 -13.10 9.15
CA PRO A 296 16.28 -12.93 7.72
C PRO A 296 15.53 -14.13 7.15
N GLU A 297 15.81 -15.33 7.65
CA GLU A 297 15.18 -16.60 7.25
C GLU A 297 13.88 -16.88 8.03
N LEU A 298 13.46 -15.98 8.94
CA LEU A 298 12.24 -16.11 9.76
C LEU A 298 12.20 -17.36 10.65
N SER A 299 13.35 -17.97 10.93
CA SER A 299 13.48 -19.23 11.66
C SER A 299 12.98 -19.14 13.11
N PHE A 300 13.32 -18.05 13.80
CA PHE A 300 12.84 -17.79 15.15
C PHE A 300 11.35 -17.46 15.13
N ARG A 301 10.92 -16.60 14.20
CA ARG A 301 9.50 -16.25 14.04
C ARG A 301 8.63 -17.48 13.78
N ASP A 302 9.06 -18.38 12.92
CA ASP A 302 8.30 -19.59 12.59
C ASP A 302 8.12 -20.50 13.79
N THR A 303 9.20 -20.67 14.56
CA THR A 303 9.19 -21.48 15.78
C THR A 303 8.27 -20.84 16.82
N LEU A 304 8.32 -19.52 16.99
CA LEU A 304 7.44 -18.76 17.88
C LEU A 304 5.97 -18.96 17.50
N LEU A 305 5.60 -18.81 16.24
CA LEU A 305 4.21 -18.93 15.80
C LEU A 305 3.65 -20.34 15.97
N LYS A 306 4.46 -21.37 15.67
CA LYS A 306 4.08 -22.77 15.94
C LYS A 306 3.86 -22.99 17.44
N ARG A 307 4.79 -22.52 18.27
CA ARG A 307 4.71 -22.68 19.72
C ARG A 307 3.49 -21.98 20.33
N LEU A 308 3.14 -20.79 19.83
CA LEU A 308 1.94 -20.08 20.27
C LEU A 308 0.64 -20.83 19.88
N LEU A 309 0.59 -21.44 18.70
CA LEU A 309 -0.55 -22.28 18.33
C LEU A 309 -0.65 -23.55 19.20
N ASP A 310 0.47 -24.17 19.55
CA ASP A 310 0.49 -25.33 20.46
C ASP A 310 -0.04 -24.94 21.87
N LEU A 311 0.35 -23.76 22.36
CA LEU A 311 -0.17 -23.20 23.62
C LEU A 311 -1.67 -22.90 23.54
N GLU A 312 -2.14 -22.37 22.42
CA GLU A 312 -3.57 -22.16 22.18
C GLU A 312 -4.34 -23.49 22.17
N MET A 313 -3.83 -24.50 21.47
CA MET A 313 -4.47 -25.82 21.35
C MET A 313 -4.51 -26.60 22.65
N SER A 314 -3.47 -26.49 23.49
CA SER A 314 -3.44 -27.10 24.83
C SER A 314 -4.38 -26.41 25.84
N ASN A 315 -5.08 -25.35 25.43
CA ASN A 315 -5.92 -24.50 26.30
C ASN A 315 -5.15 -24.01 27.53
N HIS A 316 -3.84 -23.83 27.39
CA HIS A 316 -2.99 -23.36 28.47
C HIS A 316 -3.28 -21.88 28.72
N THR A 317 -4.30 -21.63 29.54
CA THR A 317 -4.70 -20.29 29.93
C THR A 317 -4.30 -20.07 31.37
N ASP A 318 -3.48 -19.05 31.58
CA ASP A 318 -3.14 -18.60 32.91
C ASP A 318 -4.39 -18.00 33.56
N SER A 319 -4.91 -18.67 34.59
CA SER A 319 -6.11 -18.25 35.32
C SER A 319 -5.96 -16.86 35.94
N SER A 320 -4.72 -16.39 36.17
CA SER A 320 -4.45 -15.02 36.62
C SER A 320 -4.81 -13.95 35.59
N LEU A 321 -5.04 -14.32 34.33
CA LEU A 321 -5.35 -13.39 33.23
C LEU A 321 -6.85 -13.25 32.94
N ASN A 322 -7.72 -13.84 33.78
CA ASN A 322 -9.18 -13.80 33.57
C ASN A 322 -9.74 -12.36 33.54
N PHE A 323 -9.22 -11.47 34.37
CA PHE A 323 -9.63 -10.05 34.38
C PHE A 323 -9.32 -9.34 33.06
N ILE A 324 -8.18 -9.63 32.44
CA ILE A 324 -7.80 -9.06 31.14
C ILE A 324 -8.72 -9.63 30.04
N ARG A 325 -9.09 -10.90 30.14
CA ARG A 325 -10.04 -11.54 29.20
C ARG A 325 -11.40 -10.84 29.19
N GLU A 326 -11.90 -10.45 30.36
CA GLU A 326 -13.15 -9.67 30.46
C GLU A 326 -13.02 -8.32 29.77
N LYS A 327 -11.89 -7.60 29.96
CA LYS A 327 -11.61 -6.34 29.26
C LYS A 327 -11.50 -6.51 27.74
N CYS A 328 -11.03 -7.65 27.25
CA CYS A 328 -10.94 -7.96 25.83
C CYS A 328 -12.25 -8.51 25.23
N GLY A 329 -13.40 -8.18 25.81
CA GLY A 329 -14.71 -8.57 25.28
C GLY A 329 -15.13 -10.00 25.62
N GLY A 330 -14.54 -10.62 26.65
CA GLY A 330 -15.01 -11.89 27.20
C GLY A 330 -14.82 -13.12 26.30
N GLN A 331 -13.93 -13.06 25.32
CA GLN A 331 -13.59 -14.18 24.43
C GLN A 331 -13.04 -15.36 25.25
N LYS A 332 -13.88 -16.37 25.52
CA LYS A 332 -13.54 -17.47 26.44
C LYS A 332 -12.38 -18.36 25.98
N ASN A 333 -12.03 -18.36 24.70
CA ASN A 333 -11.10 -19.31 24.09
C ASN A 333 -9.83 -18.69 23.48
N CYS A 334 -9.56 -17.41 23.72
CA CYS A 334 -8.33 -16.78 23.22
C CYS A 334 -7.10 -17.13 24.07
N LEU A 335 -5.94 -17.28 23.43
CA LEU A 335 -4.66 -17.38 24.15
C LEU A 335 -4.20 -16.01 24.62
N LEU A 336 -4.12 -15.83 25.94
CA LEU A 336 -3.45 -14.71 26.61
C LEU A 336 -2.17 -15.22 27.28
N PHE A 337 -1.06 -14.53 27.09
CA PHE A 337 0.24 -14.92 27.65
C PHE A 337 1.13 -13.72 27.93
N ARG A 338 1.97 -13.82 28.96
CA ARG A 338 3.00 -12.80 29.24
C ARG A 338 4.20 -12.99 28.34
N PHE A 339 4.86 -11.91 27.93
CA PHE A 339 6.12 -11.96 27.16
C PHE A 339 7.17 -12.88 27.80
N ARG A 340 7.27 -12.85 29.13
CA ARG A 340 8.19 -13.69 29.91
C ARG A 340 8.00 -15.18 29.63
N ILE A 341 6.78 -15.66 29.38
CA ILE A 341 6.52 -17.08 29.08
C ILE A 341 7.24 -17.48 27.79
N ALA A 342 7.11 -16.68 26.73
CA ALA A 342 7.81 -16.93 25.47
C ALA A 342 9.34 -16.79 25.62
N PHE A 343 9.80 -15.81 26.41
CA PHE A 343 11.23 -15.58 26.63
C PHE A 343 11.90 -16.69 27.46
N GLN A 344 11.15 -17.38 28.32
CA GLN A 344 11.62 -18.49 29.15
C GLN A 344 11.41 -19.86 28.49
N ASP A 345 10.76 -19.93 27.33
CA ASP A 345 10.60 -21.19 26.60
C ASP A 345 11.94 -21.66 26.04
N GLU A 346 12.40 -22.84 26.47
CA GLU A 346 13.72 -23.35 26.15
C GLU A 346 13.90 -23.64 24.65
N ILE A 347 12.83 -24.02 23.93
CA ILE A 347 12.89 -24.27 22.49
C ILE A 347 13.10 -22.94 21.76
N LEU A 348 12.30 -21.91 22.11
CA LEU A 348 12.44 -20.58 21.53
C LEU A 348 13.80 -19.96 21.83
N LYS A 349 14.29 -20.13 23.06
CA LYS A 349 15.61 -19.65 23.49
C LYS A 349 16.74 -20.32 22.73
N ALA A 350 16.67 -21.63 22.49
CA ALA A 350 17.66 -22.36 21.71
C ALA A 350 17.73 -21.87 20.26
N VAL A 351 16.58 -21.74 19.58
CA VAL A 351 16.52 -21.22 18.20
C VAL A 351 17.03 -19.79 18.12
N ALA A 352 16.57 -18.92 19.03
CA ALA A 352 16.98 -17.52 19.05
C ALA A 352 18.50 -17.34 19.27
N LYS A 353 19.11 -18.15 20.16
CA LYS A 353 20.56 -18.18 20.35
C LYS A 353 21.28 -18.60 19.07
N GLY A 354 20.76 -19.59 18.35
CA GLY A 354 21.30 -20.01 17.06
C GLY A 354 21.29 -18.88 16.03
N VAL A 355 20.17 -18.17 15.93
CA VAL A 355 19.99 -17.02 15.02
C VAL A 355 20.99 -15.89 15.28
N VAL A 356 21.18 -15.50 16.55
CA VAL A 356 22.05 -14.36 16.92
C VAL A 356 23.51 -14.72 17.16
N SER A 357 23.87 -16.02 17.08
CA SER A 357 25.21 -16.54 17.41
C SER A 357 26.35 -15.89 16.63
N LYS A 358 26.10 -15.46 15.39
CA LYS A 358 27.08 -14.86 14.48
C LYS A 358 27.17 -13.33 14.57
N THR A 359 26.37 -12.70 15.43
CA THR A 359 26.35 -11.24 15.59
C THR A 359 27.44 -10.76 16.55
N CYS A 360 27.80 -9.47 16.49
CA CYS A 360 28.83 -8.90 17.37
C CYS A 360 28.49 -9.02 18.86
N ASP A 361 27.20 -8.87 19.23
CA ASP A 361 26.71 -8.94 20.61
C ASP A 361 25.52 -9.90 20.77
N PRO A 362 25.74 -11.23 20.82
CA PRO A 362 24.67 -12.22 20.83
C PRO A 362 23.68 -12.05 22.00
N THR A 363 24.13 -11.65 23.19
CA THR A 363 23.27 -11.48 24.37
C THR A 363 22.30 -10.30 24.22
N ILE A 364 22.77 -9.16 23.71
CA ILE A 364 21.94 -7.98 23.46
C ILE A 364 20.98 -8.26 22.30
N ASN A 365 21.51 -8.86 21.23
CA ASN A 365 20.74 -9.19 20.05
C ASN A 365 19.67 -10.25 20.31
N LEU A 366 19.87 -11.14 21.28
CA LEU A 366 18.84 -12.08 21.73
C LEU A 366 17.59 -11.32 22.20
N ARG A 367 17.74 -10.38 23.14
CA ARG A 367 16.59 -9.59 23.65
C ARG A 367 15.98 -8.71 22.55
N ARG A 368 16.82 -8.11 21.70
CA ARG A 368 16.38 -7.31 20.54
C ARG A 368 15.54 -8.14 19.57
N LEU A 369 15.97 -9.36 19.26
CA LEU A 369 15.26 -10.28 18.36
C LEU A 369 13.84 -10.57 18.86
N TYR A 370 13.66 -10.91 20.14
CA TYR A 370 12.32 -11.12 20.71
C TYR A 370 11.48 -9.85 20.62
N THR A 371 12.02 -8.72 21.11
CA THR A 371 11.28 -7.45 21.20
C THR A 371 10.82 -6.97 19.82
N LYS A 372 11.71 -7.01 18.82
CA LYS A 372 11.40 -6.61 17.45
C LYS A 372 10.46 -7.59 16.76
N THR A 373 10.62 -8.89 16.98
CA THR A 373 9.71 -9.91 16.44
C THR A 373 8.29 -9.70 16.97
N PHE A 374 8.10 -9.49 18.28
CA PHE A 374 6.79 -9.20 18.86
C PHE A 374 6.19 -7.89 18.32
N ARG A 375 7.02 -6.84 18.16
CA ARG A 375 6.60 -5.59 17.52
C ARG A 375 6.09 -5.82 16.08
N HIS A 376 6.80 -6.61 15.28
CA HIS A 376 6.40 -6.97 13.93
C HIS A 376 5.10 -7.78 13.93
N LEU A 377 4.97 -8.79 14.80
CA LEU A 377 3.73 -9.58 14.91
C LEU A 377 2.52 -8.73 15.35
N ARG A 378 2.72 -7.67 16.14
CA ARG A 378 1.65 -6.70 16.43
C ARG A 378 1.27 -5.88 15.20
N LYS A 379 2.25 -5.33 14.50
CA LYS A 379 2.04 -4.56 13.26
C LYS A 379 1.32 -5.40 12.19
N ASP A 380 1.65 -6.67 12.10
CA ASP A 380 1.08 -7.63 11.16
C ASP A 380 -0.30 -8.17 11.61
N GLY A 381 -0.82 -7.72 12.76
CA GLY A 381 -2.14 -8.12 13.28
C GLY A 381 -2.22 -9.59 13.70
N ILE A 382 -1.11 -10.14 14.21
CA ILE A 382 -1.01 -11.50 14.77
C ILE A 382 -1.12 -11.47 16.28
N LEU A 383 -0.53 -10.46 16.91
CA LEU A 383 -0.60 -10.24 18.34
C LEU A 383 -1.28 -8.90 18.66
N PHE A 384 -1.96 -8.85 19.80
CA PHE A 384 -2.43 -7.61 20.41
C PHE A 384 -1.80 -7.47 21.80
N LEU A 385 -1.30 -6.28 22.14
CA LEU A 385 -0.81 -6.01 23.51
C LEU A 385 -2.02 -5.63 24.36
N ALA A 386 -2.51 -6.59 25.13
CA ALA A 386 -3.72 -6.45 25.95
C ALA A 386 -3.45 -5.66 27.24
N ASP A 387 -2.24 -5.78 27.79
CA ASP A 387 -1.78 -5.01 28.94
C ASP A 387 -0.31 -4.64 28.75
N GLU A 388 -0.02 -3.34 28.72
CA GLU A 388 1.33 -2.81 28.54
C GLU A 388 2.18 -2.90 29.81
N HIS A 389 1.57 -2.85 30.99
CA HIS A 389 2.30 -2.89 32.26
C HIS A 389 2.80 -4.31 32.56
N GLU A 390 1.97 -5.30 32.27
CA GLU A 390 2.25 -6.72 32.53
C GLU A 390 2.83 -7.45 31.30
N ASP A 391 3.05 -6.74 30.19
CA ASP A 391 3.49 -7.32 28.91
C ASP A 391 2.62 -8.52 28.49
N VAL A 392 1.30 -8.37 28.57
CA VAL A 392 0.33 -9.42 28.25
C VAL A 392 -0.10 -9.29 26.79
N TYR A 393 0.10 -10.36 26.03
CA TYR A 393 -0.25 -10.45 24.62
C TYR A 393 -1.43 -11.39 24.42
N MET A 394 -2.28 -11.04 23.45
CA MET A 394 -3.35 -11.89 22.93
C MET A 394 -3.00 -12.37 21.52
N LEU A 395 -3.12 -13.68 21.28
CA LEU A 395 -3.00 -14.25 19.94
C LEU A 395 -4.29 -14.04 19.15
N LEU A 396 -4.19 -13.38 18.00
CA LEU A 396 -5.33 -13.08 17.12
C LEU A 396 -5.54 -14.19 16.08
N SER A 397 -5.83 -15.40 16.55
CA SER A 397 -6.07 -16.56 15.68
C SER A 397 -7.40 -16.45 14.92
N LYS A 398 -7.44 -17.06 13.73
CA LYS A 398 -8.61 -17.07 12.84
C LYS A 398 -9.82 -17.67 13.54
N GLU A 399 -9.69 -18.90 14.04
CA GLU A 399 -10.82 -19.69 14.55
C GLU A 399 -11.28 -19.24 15.94
N ARG A 400 -10.37 -18.84 16.81
CA ARG A 400 -10.72 -18.55 18.21
C ARG A 400 -11.00 -17.09 18.51
N VAL A 401 -10.50 -16.16 17.67
CA VAL A 401 -10.65 -14.72 17.91
C VAL A 401 -11.32 -14.01 16.74
N LEU A 402 -10.72 -14.07 15.54
CA LEU A 402 -11.14 -13.22 14.43
C LEU A 402 -12.53 -13.58 13.88
N VAL A 403 -12.80 -14.86 13.65
CA VAL A 403 -14.10 -15.35 13.16
C VAL A 403 -15.22 -15.07 14.17
N PRO A 404 -15.12 -15.50 15.46
CA PRO A 404 -16.15 -15.21 16.45
C PRO A 404 -16.45 -13.71 16.61
N SER A 405 -15.41 -12.88 16.70
CA SER A 405 -15.57 -11.44 16.85
C SER A 405 -16.24 -10.80 15.62
N THR A 406 -15.95 -11.30 14.42
CA THR A 406 -16.58 -10.81 13.18
C THR A 406 -18.04 -11.21 13.09
N VAL A 407 -18.41 -12.41 13.57
CA VAL A 407 -19.81 -12.84 13.67
C VAL A 407 -20.57 -11.97 14.66
N GLU A 408 -19.97 -11.67 15.81
CA GLU A 408 -20.56 -10.83 16.85
C GLU A 408 -20.78 -9.39 16.36
N LEU A 409 -19.80 -8.78 15.69
CA LEU A 409 -19.96 -7.45 15.10
C LEU A 409 -21.13 -7.35 14.11
N LYS A 410 -21.42 -8.42 13.37
CA LYS A 410 -22.59 -8.47 12.47
C LYS A 410 -23.92 -8.57 13.23
N ARG A 411 -23.93 -9.08 14.45
CA ARG A 411 -25.13 -9.08 15.31
C ARG A 411 -25.32 -7.72 15.96
N ILE A 412 -24.23 -7.04 16.30
CA ILE A 412 -24.28 -5.74 16.97
C ILE A 412 -24.43 -4.60 15.96
N SER A 413 -24.32 -4.78 14.64
CA SER A 413 -24.44 -3.67 13.67
C SER A 413 -25.77 -2.89 13.73
N ASP A 414 -26.78 -3.42 14.42
CA ASP A 414 -28.04 -2.72 14.72
C ASP A 414 -27.92 -1.72 15.91
N VAL A 415 -26.83 -1.81 16.69
CA VAL A 415 -26.49 -0.98 17.84
C VAL A 415 -25.14 -0.31 17.56
N ARG A 416 -25.04 1.01 17.71
CA ARG A 416 -23.85 1.81 17.33
C ARG A 416 -22.60 1.58 18.22
N SER A 417 -22.25 0.35 18.58
CA SER A 417 -21.05 0.05 19.35
C SER A 417 -19.81 0.08 18.47
N SER A 418 -18.74 0.72 18.94
CA SER A 418 -17.42 0.63 18.32
C SER A 418 -16.88 -0.81 18.39
N PRO A 419 -16.12 -1.27 17.37
CA PRO A 419 -15.51 -2.60 17.41
C PRO A 419 -14.48 -2.69 18.54
N PRO A 420 -14.28 -3.88 19.13
CA PRO A 420 -13.23 -4.11 20.13
C PRO A 420 -11.86 -3.58 19.69
N THR A 421 -11.12 -3.00 20.63
CA THR A 421 -9.82 -2.35 20.37
C THR A 421 -8.82 -3.27 19.66
N TYR A 422 -8.79 -4.56 20.01
CA TYR A 422 -7.91 -5.53 19.36
C TYR A 422 -8.24 -5.79 17.88
N LEU A 423 -9.49 -5.58 17.44
CA LEU A 423 -9.82 -5.66 16.01
C LEU A 423 -9.35 -4.43 15.24
N GLN A 424 -9.25 -3.28 15.91
CA GLN A 424 -8.73 -2.05 15.30
C GLN A 424 -7.24 -2.16 14.99
N SER A 425 -6.50 -3.02 15.72
CA SER A 425 -5.09 -3.32 15.42
C SER A 425 -4.89 -4.34 14.29
N VAL A 426 -5.96 -4.94 13.76
CA VAL A 426 -5.84 -5.92 12.67
C VAL A 426 -5.86 -5.21 11.32
N PRO A 427 -4.92 -5.51 10.39
CA PRO A 427 -4.93 -4.92 9.06
C PRO A 427 -6.28 -5.09 8.35
N PHE A 428 -6.77 -4.02 7.72
CA PHE A 428 -8.09 -4.00 7.07
C PHE A 428 -8.28 -5.14 6.05
N ALA A 429 -7.24 -5.45 5.27
CA ALA A 429 -7.27 -6.54 4.30
C ALA A 429 -7.54 -7.91 4.96
N LYS A 430 -7.00 -8.14 6.16
CA LYS A 430 -7.20 -9.38 6.93
C LYS A 430 -8.62 -9.46 7.47
N ILE A 431 -9.16 -8.37 8.02
CA ILE A 431 -10.56 -8.29 8.46
C ILE A 431 -11.52 -8.54 7.30
N ARG A 432 -11.25 -7.95 6.13
CA ARG A 432 -12.06 -8.17 4.92
C ARG A 432 -12.05 -9.65 4.51
N LEU A 433 -10.89 -10.31 4.55
CA LEU A 433 -10.79 -11.74 4.28
C LEU A 433 -11.63 -12.56 5.28
N VAL A 434 -11.52 -12.29 6.58
CA VAL A 434 -12.32 -12.97 7.62
C VAL A 434 -13.81 -12.78 7.38
N ARG A 435 -14.27 -11.57 7.03
CA ARG A 435 -15.68 -11.31 6.69
C ARG A 435 -16.18 -12.19 5.55
N THR A 436 -15.39 -12.33 4.49
CA THR A 436 -15.72 -13.20 3.36
C THR A 436 -15.77 -14.68 3.77
N ILE A 437 -14.84 -15.13 4.63
CA ILE A 437 -14.89 -16.50 5.18
C ILE A 437 -16.19 -16.73 5.95
N VAL A 438 -16.56 -15.81 6.85
CA VAL A 438 -17.82 -15.89 7.63
C VAL A 438 -19.06 -15.92 6.73
N GLU A 439 -19.09 -15.11 5.66
CA GLU A 439 -20.19 -15.07 4.70
C GLU A 439 -20.34 -16.39 3.96
N ASN A 440 -19.23 -16.99 3.53
CA ASN A 440 -19.23 -18.26 2.82
C ASN A 440 -19.63 -19.44 3.72
N GLN A 441 -19.29 -19.39 5.00
CA GLN A 441 -19.66 -20.44 5.96
C GLN A 441 -21.17 -20.45 6.28
N LYS A 442 -21.83 -19.27 6.31
CA LYS A 442 -23.28 -19.20 6.53
C LYS A 442 -24.07 -19.99 5.49
N GLY A 443 -23.65 -19.94 4.22
CA GLY A 443 -24.27 -20.70 3.15
C GLY A 443 -24.18 -22.23 3.31
N LYS A 444 -23.26 -22.73 4.14
CA LYS A 444 -23.10 -24.17 4.42
C LYS A 444 -23.89 -24.65 5.64
N ILE A 445 -24.29 -23.76 6.56
CA ILE A 445 -24.87 -24.13 7.87
C ILE A 445 -26.42 -24.08 7.86
N GLY A 446 -27.07 -23.58 6.81
CA GLY A 446 -28.53 -23.63 6.69
C GLY A 446 -29.27 -22.92 7.83
N ILE A 447 -28.79 -21.73 8.20
CA ILE A 447 -29.51 -20.78 9.07
C ILE A 447 -30.32 -19.84 8.19
#